data_AF-A0A2E9NHE5-F1
#
_entry.id   AF-A0A2E9NHE5-F1
#
_cell.length_a   1.000
_cell.length_b   1.000
_cell.length_c   1.000
_cell.angle_alpha   90.00
_cell.angle_beta   90.00
_cell.angle_gamma   90.00
#
_symmetry.space_group_name_H-M   'P 1'
#
loop_
_entity.id
_entity.type
_entity.pdbx_description
1 polymer ?
#
loop_
_entity_poly.entity_id
_entity_poly.type
_entity_poly.pdbx_seq_one_letter_code
_entity_poly.pdbx_strand_id
1 'polypeptide(L)'
;MQDASVVVVPGLGGSSPGHWQSIWQAQHPAWVRSTPASWDEPDSDDWDRAVGTAVQEAGEPVVLVAHDVGDAGHINVLSGHGPWPEGLDLLRGFIRDLEGGR
;
A
#
# COMPACT_ATOMS: atom_id res chain seq x y z
N MET A 1 -21.62 -6.77 3.93
CA MET A 1 -20.24 -6.26 4.08
C MET A 1 -20.28 -4.82 3.62
N GLN A 2 -19.76 -3.88 4.41
CA GLN A 2 -19.59 -2.50 3.95
C GLN A 2 -18.47 -2.48 2.90
N ASP A 3 -18.60 -1.66 1.86
CA ASP A 3 -17.51 -1.45 0.92
C ASP A 3 -16.36 -0.77 1.67
N ALA A 4 -15.15 -1.32 1.56
CA ALA A 4 -13.97 -0.77 2.21
C ALA A 4 -13.40 0.38 1.38
N SER A 5 -12.98 1.44 2.06
CA SER A 5 -12.25 2.55 1.43
C SER A 5 -10.82 2.12 1.11
N VAL A 6 -10.23 2.72 0.08
CA VAL A 6 -8.88 2.37 -0.38
C VAL A 6 -7.93 3.53 -0.15
N VAL A 7 -6.79 3.24 0.48
CA VAL A 7 -5.67 4.16 0.61
C VAL A 7 -4.49 3.63 -0.21
N VAL A 8 -4.06 4.43 -1.18
CA VAL A 8 -2.85 4.19 -1.97
C VAL A 8 -1.64 4.67 -1.17
N VAL A 9 -0.66 3.78 -0.98
CA VAL A 9 0.60 4.07 -0.28
C VAL A 9 1.75 3.93 -1.28
N PRO A 10 2.20 5.04 -1.90
CA PRO A 10 3.32 5.02 -2.83
C PRO A 10 4.63 4.66 -2.14
N GLY A 11 5.64 4.34 -2.94
CA GLY A 11 7.00 4.10 -2.50
C GLY A 11 7.89 5.34 -2.54
N LEU A 12 9.20 5.14 -2.32
CA LEU A 12 10.22 6.17 -2.57
C LEU A 12 10.10 6.72 -4.00
N GLY A 13 10.25 8.04 -4.15
CA GLY A 13 10.01 8.74 -5.42
C GLY A 13 8.53 8.81 -5.85
N GLY A 14 7.62 8.33 -5.00
CA GLY A 14 6.19 8.32 -5.25
C GLY A 14 5.78 7.36 -6.37
N SER A 15 4.66 7.66 -7.02
CA SER A 15 4.17 6.90 -8.18
C SER A 15 3.94 7.88 -9.31
N SER A 16 4.80 7.83 -10.33
CA SER A 16 4.68 8.66 -11.52
C SER A 16 3.34 8.44 -12.25
N PRO A 17 2.95 9.29 -13.21
CA PRO A 17 1.68 9.15 -13.92
C PRO A 17 1.50 7.81 -14.65
N GLY A 18 2.60 7.19 -15.11
CA GLY A 18 2.58 5.88 -15.77
C GLY A 18 2.60 4.69 -14.80
N HIS A 19 2.71 4.94 -13.50
CA HIS A 19 2.70 3.89 -12.49
C HIS A 19 1.29 3.34 -12.27
N TRP A 20 1.16 2.03 -12.07
CA TRP A 20 -0.14 1.36 -11.93
C TRP A 20 -1.00 1.94 -10.80
N GLN A 21 -0.39 2.34 -9.67
CA GLN A 21 -1.10 3.03 -8.57
C GLN A 21 -1.77 4.33 -9.05
N SER A 22 -1.08 5.15 -9.85
CA SER A 22 -1.62 6.41 -10.38
C SER A 22 -2.68 6.16 -11.45
N ILE A 23 -2.48 5.15 -12.30
CA ILE A 23 -3.45 4.73 -13.31
C ILE A 23 -4.75 4.23 -12.66
N TRP A 24 -4.65 3.44 -11.59
CA TRP A 24 -5.83 2.94 -10.86
C TRP A 24 -6.50 4.06 -10.07
N GLN A 25 -5.73 4.91 -9.39
CA GLN A 25 -6.30 6.05 -8.67
C GLN A 25 -7.07 6.99 -9.60
N ALA A 26 -6.58 7.23 -10.82
CA ALA A 26 -7.30 8.02 -11.82
C ALA A 26 -8.66 7.41 -12.23
N GLN A 27 -8.80 6.09 -12.13
CA GLN A 27 -10.05 5.37 -12.41
C GLN A 27 -10.98 5.28 -11.19
N HIS A 28 -10.47 5.55 -9.99
CA HIS A 28 -11.20 5.44 -8.73
C HIS A 28 -11.09 6.74 -7.92
N PRO A 29 -11.93 7.76 -8.21
CA PRO A 29 -11.86 9.08 -7.56
C PRO A 29 -12.05 9.08 -6.04
N ALA A 30 -12.64 8.01 -5.49
CA ALA A 30 -12.83 7.85 -4.05
C ALA A 30 -11.58 7.34 -3.31
N TRP A 31 -10.54 6.91 -4.04
CA TRP A 31 -9.32 6.41 -3.43
C TRP A 31 -8.46 7.56 -2.93
N VAL A 32 -8.07 7.49 -1.67
CA VAL A 32 -7.18 8.46 -1.03
C VAL A 32 -5.74 8.01 -1.19
N ARG A 33 -4.79 8.94 -1.21
CA ARG A 33 -3.36 8.64 -1.35
C ARG A 33 -2.59 9.30 -0.21
N SER A 34 -1.68 8.56 0.41
CA SER A 34 -0.76 9.15 1.38
C SER A 34 0.16 10.17 0.70
N THR A 35 0.42 11.28 1.36
CA THR A 35 1.30 12.36 0.88
C THR A 35 2.26 12.78 1.98
N PRO A 36 3.43 12.12 2.13
CA PRO A 36 4.50 12.57 3.01
C PRO A 36 5.03 13.92 2.53
N ALA A 37 5.73 14.62 3.41
CA ALA A 37 6.38 15.89 3.13
C ALA A 37 7.52 15.75 2.10
N SER A 38 8.19 14.59 2.08
CA SER A 38 9.23 14.27 1.10
C SER A 38 9.15 12.84 0.60
N TRP A 39 9.26 12.68 -0.72
CA TRP A 39 9.34 11.38 -1.40
C TRP A 39 10.78 10.90 -1.57
N ASP A 40 11.74 11.83 -1.60
CA ASP A 40 13.15 11.57 -1.91
C ASP A 40 14.04 11.56 -0.65
N GLU A 41 13.54 12.12 0.46
CA GLU A 41 14.19 12.10 1.77
C GLU A 41 13.27 11.39 2.77
N PRO A 42 13.31 10.04 2.85
CA PRO A 42 12.39 9.28 3.69
C PRO A 42 12.64 9.52 5.18
N ASP A 43 11.54 9.79 5.88
CA ASP A 43 11.46 9.87 7.34
C ASP A 43 10.29 9.01 7.83
N SER A 44 10.53 8.09 8.77
CA SER A 44 9.49 7.14 9.19
C SER A 44 8.30 7.81 9.85
N ASP A 45 8.51 8.85 10.66
CA ASP A 45 7.44 9.53 11.40
C ASP A 45 6.56 10.36 10.46
N ASP A 46 7.15 10.94 9.42
CA ASP A 46 6.43 11.63 8.35
C ASP A 46 5.55 10.67 7.55
N TRP A 47 6.11 9.53 7.18
CA TRP A 47 5.40 8.51 6.40
C TRP A 47 4.26 7.88 7.17
N ASP A 48 4.46 7.53 8.45
CA ASP A 48 3.41 7.02 9.33
C ASP A 48 2.27 8.05 9.48
N ARG A 49 2.61 9.33 9.64
CA ARG A 49 1.63 10.42 9.70
C ARG A 49 0.84 10.55 8.41
N ALA A 50 1.52 10.52 7.26
CA ALA A 50 0.88 10.64 5.95
C ALA A 50 -0.11 9.50 5.68
N VAL A 51 0.23 8.26 6.07
CA VAL A 51 -0.70 7.13 5.98
C VAL A 51 -1.86 7.31 6.96
N GLY A 52 -1.59 7.71 8.20
CA GLY A 52 -2.63 7.95 9.21
C GLY A 52 -3.63 9.04 8.80
N THR A 53 -3.17 10.12 8.16
CA THR A 53 -4.04 11.15 7.59
C THR A 53 -4.90 10.58 6.46
N ALA A 54 -4.29 9.85 5.52
CA ALA A 54 -5.04 9.27 4.40
C ALA A 54 -6.09 8.24 4.85
N VAL A 55 -5.79 7.43 5.87
CA VAL A 55 -6.75 6.48 6.48
C VAL A 55 -7.93 7.21 7.10
N GLN A 56 -7.68 8.30 7.84
CA GLN A 56 -8.75 9.11 8.43
C GLN A 56 -9.63 9.76 7.38
N GLU A 57 -9.04 10.26 6.29
CA GLU A 57 -9.77 10.86 5.16
C GLU A 57 -10.60 9.82 4.40
N ALA A 58 -10.07 8.61 4.23
CA ALA A 58 -10.75 7.53 3.52
C ALA A 58 -11.95 6.95 4.29
N GLY A 59 -11.88 6.92 5.62
CA GLY A 59 -12.92 6.37 6.49
C GLY A 59 -12.91 4.84 6.57
N GLU A 60 -13.31 4.31 7.73
CA GLU A 60 -13.23 2.86 8.02
C GLU A 60 -14.44 2.07 7.48
N PRO A 61 -14.26 0.81 7.02
CA PRO A 61 -13.02 0.03 7.02
C PRO A 61 -12.09 0.38 5.84
N VAL A 62 -10.77 0.31 6.03
CA VAL A 62 -9.76 0.68 5.01
C VAL A 62 -8.93 -0.51 4.53
N VAL A 63 -8.63 -0.54 3.22
CA VAL A 63 -7.61 -1.38 2.59
C VAL A 63 -6.44 -0.52 2.14
N LEU A 64 -5.22 -0.91 2.53
CA LEU A 64 -3.98 -0.25 2.09
C LEU A 64 -3.43 -0.92 0.82
N VAL A 65 -3.13 -0.14 -0.20
CA VAL A 65 -2.51 -0.58 -1.46
C VAL A 65 -1.11 0.02 -1.56
N ALA A 66 -0.13 -0.72 -1.04
CA ALA A 66 1.26 -0.28 -0.94
C ALA A 66 2.14 -0.79 -2.11
N HIS A 67 3.13 0.01 -2.51
CA HIS A 67 4.16 -0.39 -3.46
C HIS A 67 5.53 0.09 -2.98
N ASP A 68 6.42 -0.88 -2.73
CA ASP A 68 7.88 -0.83 -2.49
C ASP A 68 8.52 0.46 -1.93
N VAL A 69 9.31 0.35 -0.86
CA VAL A 69 9.99 1.49 -0.20
C VAL A 69 11.44 1.67 -0.68
N GLY A 70 11.78 1.19 -1.88
CA GLY A 70 13.12 1.27 -2.47
C GLY A 70 14.19 0.58 -1.62
N ASP A 71 15.36 1.21 -1.40
CA ASP A 71 16.51 0.58 -0.71
C ASP A 71 16.23 0.11 0.74
N ALA A 72 15.11 0.52 1.34
CA ALA A 72 14.65 0.06 2.67
C ALA A 72 13.91 -1.30 2.65
N GLY A 73 13.46 -1.78 1.48
CA GLY A 73 12.64 -2.99 1.34
C GLY A 73 11.16 -2.84 1.77
N HIS A 74 10.44 -3.96 1.97
CA HIS A 74 9.03 -3.99 2.40
C HIS A 74 8.85 -3.79 3.91
N ILE A 75 7.58 -3.60 4.36
CA ILE A 75 7.13 -3.63 5.77
C ILE A 75 7.93 -4.67 6.53
N ASN A 76 8.81 -4.21 7.42
CA ASN A 76 9.65 -5.10 8.19
C ASN A 76 8.99 -5.44 9.53
N VAL A 77 9.49 -6.52 10.13
CA VAL A 77 9.07 -7.04 11.44
C VAL A 77 9.31 -6.02 12.58
N LEU A 78 10.12 -4.98 12.37
CA LEU A 78 10.42 -3.96 13.39
C LEU A 78 9.24 -2.99 13.63
N SER A 79 8.21 -3.01 12.77
CA SER A 79 6.90 -2.39 13.04
C SER A 79 6.12 -3.07 14.19
N GLY A 80 6.65 -4.15 14.78
CA GLY A 80 6.04 -4.93 15.85
C GLY A 80 5.19 -6.11 15.37
N HIS A 81 5.05 -6.27 14.05
CA HIS A 81 4.33 -7.38 13.45
C HIS A 81 5.31 -8.52 13.13
N GLY A 82 5.12 -9.68 13.76
CA GLY A 82 5.90 -10.89 13.50
C GLY A 82 5.67 -11.47 12.10
N PRO A 83 6.10 -12.72 11.85
CA PRO A 83 5.78 -13.42 10.61
C PRO A 83 4.28 -13.34 10.29
N TRP A 84 3.93 -13.28 9.00
CA TRP A 84 2.54 -13.29 8.51
C TRP A 84 2.24 -14.59 7.73
N PRO A 85 1.97 -15.71 8.43
CA PRO A 85 1.68 -16.99 7.80
C PRO A 85 0.53 -16.94 6.80
N GLU A 86 -0.51 -16.15 7.09
CA GLU A 86 -1.70 -16.04 6.27
C GLU A 86 -1.39 -15.35 4.92
N GLY A 87 -0.49 -14.36 4.91
CA GLY A 87 0.00 -13.74 3.69
C GLY A 87 0.78 -14.72 2.82
N LEU A 88 1.57 -15.59 3.46
CA LEU A 88 2.30 -16.66 2.77
C LEU A 88 1.34 -17.67 2.12
N ASP A 89 0.23 -17.98 2.79
CA ASP A 89 -0.80 -18.88 2.26
C ASP A 89 -1.59 -18.26 1.10
N LEU A 90 -1.88 -16.96 1.18
CA LEU A 90 -2.47 -16.20 0.07
C LEU A 90 -1.55 -16.20 -1.16
N LEU A 91 -0.27 -15.91 -0.97
CA LEU A 91 0.73 -15.93 -2.05
C LEU A 91 0.85 -17.31 -2.69
N ARG A 92 0.88 -18.38 -1.89
CA ARG A 92 0.88 -19.76 -2.39
C ARG A 92 -0.40 -20.13 -3.15
N GLY A 93 -1.55 -19.60 -2.73
CA GLY A 93 -2.81 -19.74 -3.47
C GLY A 93 -2.68 -19.11 -4.86
N PHE A 94 -2.23 -17.87 -4.91
CA PHE A 94 -2.03 -17.12 -6.16
C PHE A 94 -1.07 -17.82 -7.12
N ILE A 95 0.09 -18.30 -6.64
CA ILE A 95 1.07 -19.01 -7.49
C ILE A 95 0.45 -20.28 -8.10
N ARG A 96 -0.32 -21.05 -7.32
CA ARG A 96 -1.01 -22.24 -7.84
C ARG A 96 -2.04 -21.89 -8.92
N ASP A 97 -2.74 -20.77 -8.78
CA ASP A 97 -3.71 -20.34 -9.79
C ASP A 97 -3.02 -19.95 -11.10
N LEU A 98 -1.86 -19.30 -11.03
CA LEU A 98 -1.04 -18.94 -12.21
C LEU A 98 -0.45 -20.18 -12.89
N GLU A 99 0.06 -21.14 -12.12
CA GLU A 99 0.64 -22.37 -12.66
C GLU A 99 -0.42 -23.37 -13.15
N GLY A 100 -1.63 -23.31 -12.58
CA GLY A 100 -2.75 -24.19 -12.89
C GLY A 100 -3.58 -23.81 -14.11
N GLY A 101 -3.33 -22.66 -14.73
CA GLY A 101 -3.99 -22.22 -15.95
C GLY A 101 -5.49 -21.94 -15.78
N ARG A 102 -5.82 -20.74 -15.31
CA ARG A 102 -7.05 -20.03 -15.71
C ARG A 102 -6.69 -18.63 -16.18
#